data_AF-A0A842RID9-F1
#
_entry.id   AF-A0A842RID9-F1
#
_cell.length_a   1.000
_cell.length_b   1.000
_cell.length_c   1.000
_cell.angle_alpha   90.00
_cell.angle_beta   90.00
_cell.angle_gamma   90.00
#
_symmetry.space_group_name_H-M   'P 1'
#
loop_
_entity.id
_entity.type
_entity.pdbx_description
1 polymer ?
#
loop_
_entity_poly.entity_id
_entity_poly.type
_entity_poly.pdbx_seq_one_letter_code
_entity_poly.pdbx_strand_id
1 'polypeptide(L)'
;MSRRRKTELPFAPIARIIREVTDLRAGNDASTFLKEKLEEKAEELAKSAAELAEYADRITIRDEDVKFALSLDKTLQTKISETEVAAIETTIPQATVERIMKEVTDIRVADNGSNQLRIVLEDIAKVIAHDGRKFAEHAGRKTVKEEDIKRAWEEIAKKII
;
A
#
# COMPACT_ATOMS: atom_id res chain seq x y z
N MET A 1 15.06 -21.17 -13.64
CA MET A 1 14.37 -20.69 -12.42
C MET A 1 12.92 -20.44 -12.76
N SER A 2 12.02 -21.23 -12.16
CA SER A 2 10.59 -21.18 -12.46
C SER A 2 10.02 -19.82 -12.06
N ARG A 3 9.62 -19.02 -13.05
CA ARG A 3 8.81 -17.81 -12.90
C ARG A 3 7.50 -18.22 -12.20
N ARG A 4 7.46 -18.22 -10.88
CA ARG A 4 6.19 -18.40 -10.16
C ARG A 4 5.41 -17.10 -10.27
N ARG A 5 4.19 -17.28 -10.78
CA ARG A 5 3.17 -16.28 -11.16
C ARG A 5 3.19 -15.04 -10.28
N LYS A 6 3.26 -13.86 -10.92
CA LYS A 6 3.05 -12.54 -10.31
C LYS A 6 1.86 -12.62 -9.35
N THR A 7 2.13 -12.55 -8.06
CA THR A 7 1.08 -12.46 -7.07
C THR A 7 0.53 -11.06 -7.10
N GLU A 8 -0.67 -10.91 -7.63
CA GLU A 8 -1.33 -9.63 -7.70
C GLU A 8 -2.20 -9.42 -6.45
N LEU A 9 -2.19 -8.20 -5.92
CA LEU A 9 -3.17 -7.77 -4.94
C LEU A 9 -4.57 -7.95 -5.56
N PRO A 10 -5.56 -8.45 -4.81
CA PRO A 10 -6.88 -8.65 -5.38
C PRO A 10 -7.54 -7.31 -5.72
N PHE A 11 -8.06 -7.19 -6.94
CA PHE A 11 -8.71 -5.98 -7.43
C PHE A 11 -9.88 -5.51 -6.54
N ALA A 12 -10.72 -6.45 -6.09
CA ALA A 12 -11.96 -6.12 -5.38
C ALA A 12 -11.73 -5.42 -4.02
N PRO A 13 -10.78 -5.85 -3.17
CA PRO A 13 -10.35 -5.09 -2.00
C PRO A 13 -9.88 -3.67 -2.29
N ILE A 14 -9.07 -3.47 -3.32
CA ILE A 14 -8.58 -2.13 -3.69
C ILE A 14 -9.74 -1.23 -4.11
N ALA A 15 -10.62 -1.73 -4.98
CA ALA A 15 -11.82 -1.01 -5.41
C ALA A 15 -12.79 -0.72 -4.25
N ARG A 16 -12.80 -1.57 -3.21
CA ARG A 16 -13.61 -1.34 -2.00
C ARG A 16 -13.06 -0.20 -1.17
N ILE A 17 -11.75 -0.17 -0.91
CA ILE A 17 -11.09 0.92 -0.18
C ILE A 17 -11.42 2.27 -0.83
N ILE A 18 -11.29 2.38 -2.16
CA ILE A 18 -11.61 3.64 -2.85
C ILE A 18 -13.06 4.05 -2.61
N ARG A 19 -14.03 3.13 -2.74
CA ARG A 19 -15.45 3.47 -2.53
C ARG A 19 -15.76 3.89 -1.10
N GLU A 20 -15.21 3.19 -0.11
CA GLU A 20 -15.50 3.43 1.31
C GLU A 20 -14.81 4.68 1.85
N VAL A 21 -13.63 5.01 1.34
CA VAL A 21 -12.92 6.24 1.73
C VAL A 21 -13.52 7.48 1.07
N THR A 22 -13.97 7.34 -0.18
CA THR A 22 -14.36 8.51 -0.98
C THR A 22 -15.86 8.78 -1.02
N ASP A 23 -16.71 7.81 -0.69
CA ASP A 23 -18.15 7.82 -0.95
C ASP A 23 -18.51 8.04 -2.44
N LEU A 24 -17.53 7.86 -3.34
CA LEU A 24 -17.68 7.98 -4.79
C LEU A 24 -17.54 6.60 -5.46
N ARG A 25 -17.91 6.53 -6.74
CA ARG A 25 -17.66 5.31 -7.54
C ARG A 25 -16.16 5.17 -7.82
N ALA A 26 -15.64 3.95 -7.66
CA ALA A 26 -14.28 3.64 -8.08
C ALA A 26 -14.26 3.25 -9.57
N GLY A 27 -13.50 3.98 -10.38
CA GLY A 27 -13.20 3.54 -11.75
C GLY A 27 -12.35 2.28 -11.74
N ASN A 28 -12.56 1.41 -12.73
CA ASN A 28 -11.76 0.19 -12.86
C ASN A 28 -10.28 0.52 -13.06
N ASP A 29 -9.97 1.46 -13.95
CA ASP A 29 -8.59 1.88 -14.23
C ASP A 29 -7.94 2.52 -13.00
N ALA A 30 -8.71 3.26 -12.19
CA ALA A 30 -8.24 3.84 -10.93
C ALA A 30 -7.81 2.75 -9.93
N SER A 31 -8.63 1.69 -9.82
CA SER A 31 -8.39 0.57 -8.91
C SER A 31 -7.22 -0.28 -9.39
N THR A 32 -7.11 -0.49 -10.71
CA THR A 32 -5.98 -1.22 -11.32
C THR A 32 -4.67 -0.47 -11.11
N PHE A 33 -4.64 0.85 -11.35
CA PHE A 33 -3.45 1.67 -11.13
C PHE A 33 -3.02 1.66 -9.66
N LEU A 34 -3.97 1.84 -8.73
CA LEU A 34 -3.67 1.79 -7.29
C LEU A 34 -3.13 0.42 -6.88
N LYS A 35 -3.72 -0.67 -7.41
CA LYS A 35 -3.25 -2.04 -7.18
C LYS A 35 -1.78 -2.20 -7.58
N GLU A 36 -1.42 -1.80 -8.80
CA GLU A 36 -0.05 -1.91 -9.32
C GLU A 36 0.95 -1.10 -8.48
N LYS A 37 0.56 0.11 -8.03
CA LYS A 37 1.41 0.93 -7.17
C LYS A 37 1.57 0.40 -5.76
N LEU A 38 0.54 -0.20 -5.19
CA LEU A 38 0.64 -0.88 -3.90
C LEU A 38 1.47 -2.15 -3.99
N GLU A 39 1.41 -2.89 -5.11
CA GLU A 39 2.30 -4.05 -5.35
C GLU A 39 3.75 -3.62 -5.38
N GLU A 40 4.10 -2.62 -6.21
CA GLU A 40 5.44 -2.05 -6.29
C GLU A 40 5.95 -1.64 -4.90
N LYS A 41 5.10 -0.97 -4.11
CA LYS A 41 5.46 -0.52 -2.77
C LYS A 41 5.58 -1.66 -1.76
N ALA A 42 4.74 -2.68 -1.87
CA ALA A 42 4.82 -3.88 -1.04
C ALA A 42 6.15 -4.61 -1.25
N GLU A 43 6.58 -4.76 -2.51
CA GLU A 43 7.86 -5.38 -2.84
C GLU A 43 9.05 -4.59 -2.29
N GLU A 44 9.01 -3.25 -2.43
CA GLU A 44 10.05 -2.35 -1.91
C GLU A 44 10.17 -2.47 -0.39
N LEU A 45 9.05 -2.30 0.33
CA LEU A 45 9.03 -2.37 1.80
C LEU A 45 9.42 -3.76 2.31
N ALA A 46 9.03 -4.84 1.62
CA ALA A 46 9.41 -6.19 1.99
C ALA A 46 10.91 -6.42 1.86
N LYS A 47 11.55 -5.92 0.79
CA LYS A 47 13.01 -5.98 0.62
C LYS A 47 13.73 -5.19 1.70
N SER A 48 13.32 -3.96 1.95
CA SER A 48 13.91 -3.14 3.02
C SER A 48 13.72 -3.77 4.41
N ALA A 49 12.56 -4.36 4.68
CA ALA A 49 12.32 -5.07 5.94
C ALA A 49 13.19 -6.33 6.07
N ALA A 50 13.47 -7.03 4.96
CA ALA A 50 14.42 -8.14 4.95
C ALA A 50 15.84 -7.69 5.26
N GLU A 51 16.31 -6.63 4.60
CA GLU A 51 17.64 -6.04 4.86
C GLU A 51 17.80 -5.62 6.33
N LEU A 52 16.74 -5.06 6.94
CA LEU A 52 16.73 -4.69 8.35
C LEU A 52 16.78 -5.90 9.29
N ALA A 53 16.06 -6.98 8.96
CA ALA A 53 16.14 -8.21 9.72
C ALA A 53 17.54 -8.83 9.64
N GLU A 54 18.16 -8.85 8.45
CA GLU A 54 19.54 -9.29 8.24
C GLU A 54 20.55 -8.44 9.00
N TYR A 55 20.41 -7.11 8.97
CA TYR A 55 21.27 -6.20 9.73
C TYR A 55 21.18 -6.42 11.25
N ALA A 56 20.03 -6.89 11.73
CA ALA A 56 19.81 -7.28 13.13
C ALA A 56 20.18 -8.76 13.43
N ASP A 57 20.90 -9.43 12.52
CA ASP A 57 21.28 -10.85 12.60
C ASP A 57 20.06 -11.81 12.77
N ARG A 58 18.87 -11.40 12.30
CA ARG A 58 17.63 -12.18 12.36
C ARG A 58 17.30 -12.80 11.00
N ILE A 59 16.91 -14.08 11.03
CA ILE A 59 16.41 -14.82 9.85
C ILE A 59 14.88 -14.73 9.69
N THR A 60 14.22 -13.80 10.37
CA THR A 60 12.76 -13.65 10.32
C THR A 60 12.35 -12.19 10.38
N ILE A 61 11.58 -11.76 9.38
CA ILE A 61 10.96 -10.44 9.27
C ILE A 61 9.79 -10.35 10.25
N ARG A 62 9.79 -9.30 11.07
CA ARG A 62 8.78 -8.99 12.09
C ARG A 62 8.11 -7.64 11.79
N ASP A 63 7.11 -7.28 12.59
CA ASP A 63 6.41 -6.01 12.45
C ASP A 63 7.33 -4.79 12.65
N GLU A 64 8.32 -4.90 13.55
CA GLU A 64 9.33 -3.87 13.77
C GLU A 64 10.10 -3.54 12.48
N ASP A 65 10.54 -4.55 11.72
CA ASP A 65 11.29 -4.35 10.48
C ASP A 65 10.47 -3.59 9.44
N VAL A 66 9.18 -3.92 9.34
CA VAL A 66 8.26 -3.24 8.40
C VAL A 66 8.02 -1.79 8.83
N LYS A 67 7.85 -1.54 10.14
CA LYS A 67 7.71 -0.18 10.67
C LYS A 67 8.97 0.64 10.45
N PHE A 68 10.15 0.05 10.64
CA PHE A 68 11.43 0.70 10.37
C PHE A 68 11.64 0.95 8.88
N ALA A 69 11.34 -0.02 8.01
CA ALA A 69 11.39 0.16 6.55
C ALA A 69 10.52 1.34 6.10
N LEU A 70 9.30 1.42 6.62
CA LEU A 70 8.41 2.56 6.40
C LEU A 70 9.02 3.88 6.92
N SER A 71 9.70 3.84 8.06
CA SER A 71 10.33 5.04 8.63
C SER A 71 11.54 5.54 7.83
N LEU A 72 12.31 4.63 7.21
CA LEU A 72 13.44 4.99 6.35
C LEU A 72 12.97 5.60 5.04
N ASP A 73 11.78 5.21 4.60
CA ASP A 73 11.09 5.86 3.51
C ASP A 73 10.55 7.23 3.97
N LYS A 74 11.42 8.24 3.80
CA LYS A 74 11.13 9.66 4.11
C LYS A 74 9.87 10.18 3.40
N THR A 75 9.30 9.44 2.45
CA THR A 75 8.16 9.86 1.64
C THR A 75 6.78 9.78 2.32
N LEU A 76 6.63 8.99 3.39
CA LEU A 76 5.30 8.65 3.93
C LEU A 76 5.01 9.17 5.34
N GLN A 77 6.01 9.63 6.10
CA GLN A 77 5.84 9.98 7.50
C GLN A 77 4.89 11.18 7.75
N THR A 78 4.88 12.18 6.87
CA THR A 78 4.30 13.50 7.20
C THR A 78 2.78 13.58 7.07
N LYS A 79 2.09 12.59 6.47
CA LYS A 79 0.62 12.65 6.25
C LYS A 79 -0.20 11.59 6.97
N ILE A 80 0.39 10.44 7.33
CA ILE A 80 -0.33 9.34 8.00
C ILE A 80 -0.87 9.79 9.38
N SER A 81 -0.19 10.74 10.04
CA SER A 81 -0.61 11.29 11.34
C SER A 81 -1.67 12.41 11.27
N GLU A 82 -1.93 13.00 10.10
CA GLU A 82 -2.80 14.19 9.97
C GLU A 82 -4.15 13.89 9.31
N THR A 83 -4.32 12.72 8.70
CA THR A 83 -5.57 12.38 7.98
C THR A 83 -6.41 11.43 8.83
N GLU A 84 -7.48 11.94 9.44
CA GLU A 84 -8.55 11.10 10.02
C GLU A 84 -9.30 10.37 8.90
N VAL A 85 -8.74 9.26 8.42
CA VAL A 85 -9.47 8.35 7.55
C VAL A 85 -10.32 7.43 8.43
N ALA A 86 -11.59 7.25 8.07
CA ALA A 86 -12.50 6.38 8.81
C ALA A 86 -11.88 5.00 9.09
N ALA A 87 -12.15 4.46 10.28
CA ALA A 87 -11.74 3.11 10.69
C ALA A 87 -12.53 2.07 9.88
N ILE A 88 -12.12 1.86 8.64
CA ILE A 88 -12.68 0.88 7.71
C ILE A 88 -12.11 -0.51 8.03
N GLU A 89 -12.95 -1.54 8.00
CA GLU A 89 -12.54 -2.93 8.19
C GLU A 89 -11.46 -3.33 7.17
N THR A 90 -10.40 -3.97 7.67
CA THR A 90 -9.27 -4.47 6.88
C THR A 90 -9.79 -5.29 5.69
N THR A 91 -9.38 -4.91 4.49
CA THR A 91 -9.96 -5.43 3.25
C THR A 91 -8.99 -6.31 2.47
N ILE A 92 -7.68 -6.08 2.58
CA ILE A 92 -6.67 -6.83 1.84
C ILE A 92 -6.39 -8.16 2.56
N PRO A 93 -6.41 -9.33 1.89
CA PRO A 93 -6.09 -10.60 2.54
C PRO A 93 -4.63 -10.65 3.00
N GLN A 94 -4.41 -10.96 4.28
CA GLN A 94 -3.05 -11.10 4.86
C GLN A 94 -2.20 -12.11 4.08
N ALA A 95 -2.78 -13.25 3.71
CA ALA A 95 -2.08 -14.30 2.98
C ALA A 95 -1.55 -13.83 1.62
N THR A 96 -2.20 -12.84 0.98
CA THR A 96 -1.68 -12.25 -0.26
C THR A 96 -0.41 -11.45 0.02
N VAL A 97 -0.43 -10.64 1.08
CA VAL A 97 0.73 -9.83 1.49
C VAL A 97 1.90 -10.71 1.93
N GLU A 98 1.63 -11.72 2.75
CA GLU A 98 2.63 -12.70 3.17
C GLU A 98 3.29 -13.41 1.97
N ARG A 99 2.49 -13.78 0.97
CA ARG A 99 3.00 -14.37 -0.27
C ARG A 99 3.91 -13.41 -1.04
N ILE A 100 3.51 -12.14 -1.21
CA ILE A 100 4.36 -11.11 -1.84
C ILE A 100 5.71 -11.02 -1.13
N MET A 101 5.71 -10.94 0.21
CA MET A 101 6.95 -10.86 0.99
C MET A 101 7.87 -12.07 0.78
N LYS A 102 7.30 -13.29 0.75
CA LYS A 102 8.06 -14.53 0.51
C LYS A 102 8.52 -14.71 -0.94
N GLU A 103 7.91 -14.01 -1.89
CA GLU A 103 8.31 -14.05 -3.30
C GLU A 103 9.50 -13.13 -3.59
N VAL A 104 9.67 -12.07 -2.80
CA VAL A 104 10.73 -11.07 -3.01
C VAL A 104 11.92 -11.20 -2.06
N THR A 105 11.83 -12.07 -1.05
CA THR A 105 12.88 -12.27 -0.03
C THR A 105 13.07 -13.76 0.26
N ASP A 106 14.29 -14.16 0.61
CA ASP A 106 14.62 -15.53 1.04
C ASP A 106 14.52 -15.69 2.59
N ILE A 107 14.21 -14.61 3.30
CA ILE A 107 14.06 -14.58 4.76
C ILE A 107 12.66 -15.08 5.15
N ARG A 108 12.54 -15.71 6.34
CA ARG A 108 11.22 -16.10 6.86
C ARG A 108 10.38 -14.88 7.18
N VAL A 109 9.08 -14.97 6.92
CA VAL A 109 8.11 -13.91 7.26
C VAL A 109 7.27 -14.39 8.42
N ALA A 110 7.24 -13.65 9.53
CA ALA A 110 6.34 -13.92 10.63
C ALA A 110 4.95 -13.31 10.37
N ASP A 111 3.91 -13.88 10.99
CA ASP A 111 2.53 -13.43 10.83
C ASP A 111 2.34 -11.96 11.20
N ASN A 112 3.02 -11.48 12.25
CA ASN A 112 2.99 -10.07 12.63
C ASN A 112 3.64 -9.16 11.58
N GLY A 113 4.69 -9.61 10.89
CA GLY A 113 5.34 -8.89 9.80
C GLY A 113 4.41 -8.74 8.59
N SER A 114 3.79 -9.83 8.15
CA SER A 114 2.82 -9.79 7.02
C SER A 114 1.57 -8.98 7.36
N ASN A 115 1.09 -9.10 8.59
CA ASN A 115 -0.02 -8.29 9.10
C ASN A 115 0.33 -6.79 9.13
N GLN A 116 1.54 -6.44 9.56
CA GLN A 116 1.98 -5.04 9.60
C GLN A 116 2.10 -4.45 8.19
N LEU A 117 2.68 -5.17 7.23
CA LEU A 117 2.75 -4.69 5.86
C LEU A 117 1.36 -4.51 5.25
N ARG A 118 0.42 -5.40 5.55
CA ARG A 118 -0.99 -5.25 5.13
C ARG A 118 -1.56 -3.92 5.62
N ILE A 119 -1.40 -3.61 6.91
CA ILE A 119 -1.90 -2.36 7.51
C ILE A 119 -1.30 -1.16 6.78
N VAL A 120 0.02 -1.15 6.57
CA VAL A 120 0.72 -0.06 5.87
C VAL A 120 0.17 0.14 4.45
N LEU A 121 -0.04 -0.95 3.70
CA LEU A 121 -0.60 -0.86 2.35
C LEU A 121 -2.04 -0.32 2.34
N GLU A 122 -2.86 -0.72 3.32
CA GLU A 122 -4.22 -0.20 3.47
C GLU A 122 -4.22 1.29 3.82
N ASP A 123 -3.31 1.73 4.69
CA ASP A 123 -3.17 3.14 5.06
C ASP A 123 -2.72 3.98 3.85
N ILE A 124 -1.74 3.50 3.07
CA ILE A 124 -1.34 4.17 1.82
C ILE A 124 -2.53 4.25 0.85
N ALA A 125 -3.25 3.14 0.65
CA ALA A 125 -4.41 3.10 -0.24
C ALA A 125 -5.49 4.10 0.19
N LYS A 126 -5.75 4.19 1.50
CA LYS A 126 -6.70 5.12 2.12
C LYS A 126 -6.31 6.58 1.89
N VAL A 127 -5.05 6.94 2.16
CA VAL A 127 -4.55 8.31 1.95
C VAL A 127 -4.67 8.71 0.48
N ILE A 128 -4.26 7.82 -0.44
CA ILE A 128 -4.33 8.06 -1.88
C ILE A 128 -5.78 8.20 -2.35
N ALA A 129 -6.68 7.34 -1.89
CA ALA A 129 -8.10 7.43 -2.22
C ALA A 129 -8.71 8.75 -1.73
N HIS A 130 -8.40 9.14 -0.49
CA HIS A 130 -8.87 10.40 0.09
C HIS A 130 -8.40 11.62 -0.71
N ASP A 131 -7.12 11.69 -1.08
CA ASP A 131 -6.60 12.78 -1.91
C ASP A 131 -7.14 12.71 -3.35
N GLY A 132 -7.32 11.50 -3.89
CA GLY A 132 -8.00 11.25 -5.16
C GLY A 132 -9.43 11.80 -5.20
N ARG A 133 -10.18 11.71 -4.08
CA ARG A 133 -11.52 12.29 -3.97
C ARG A 133 -11.51 13.78 -4.27
N LYS A 134 -10.56 14.53 -3.71
CA LYS A 134 -10.46 15.98 -3.87
C LYS A 134 -10.32 16.37 -5.35
N PHE A 135 -9.53 15.62 -6.12
CA PHE A 135 -9.39 15.85 -7.56
C PHE A 135 -10.66 15.53 -8.35
N ALA A 136 -11.35 14.43 -8.01
CA ALA A 136 -12.61 14.07 -8.63
C ALA A 136 -13.71 15.12 -8.34
N GLU A 137 -13.81 15.59 -7.10
CA GLU A 137 -14.75 16.63 -6.66
C GLU A 137 -14.48 17.97 -7.34
N HIS A 138 -13.20 18.38 -7.42
CA HIS A 138 -12.82 19.62 -8.12
C HIS A 138 -13.21 19.58 -9.61
N ALA A 139 -13.17 18.39 -10.23
CA ALA A 139 -13.63 18.17 -11.60
C ALA A 139 -15.16 17.94 -11.72
N GLY A 140 -15.92 18.02 -10.62
CA GLY A 140 -17.38 17.81 -10.59
C GLY A 140 -17.82 16.36 -10.87
N ARG A 141 -16.93 15.38 -10.70
CA ARG A 141 -17.21 13.96 -11.03
C ARG A 141 -17.62 13.16 -9.80
N LYS A 142 -18.60 12.26 -9.98
CA LYS A 142 -19.01 11.24 -8.97
C LYS A 142 -18.27 9.90 -9.10
N THR A 143 -17.14 9.90 -9.80
CA THR A 143 -16.32 8.72 -10.07
C THR A 143 -14.86 9.12 -9.98
N VAL A 144 -14.11 8.44 -9.12
CA VAL A 144 -12.66 8.54 -9.01
C VAL A 144 -12.04 7.80 -10.19
N LYS A 145 -11.25 8.49 -11.00
CA LYS A 145 -10.56 7.97 -12.18
C LYS A 145 -9.08 7.74 -11.89
N GLU A 146 -8.42 7.02 -12.79
CA GLU A 146 -6.97 6.82 -12.76
C GLU A 146 -6.21 8.13 -12.62
N GLU A 147 -6.62 9.17 -13.35
CA GLU A 147 -6.03 10.50 -13.32
C GLU A 147 -5.96 11.09 -11.89
N ASP A 148 -6.99 10.86 -11.09
CA ASP A 148 -7.11 11.38 -9.72
C ASP A 148 -6.15 10.64 -8.78
N ILE A 149 -6.13 9.31 -8.88
CA ILE A 149 -5.26 8.44 -8.09
C ILE A 149 -3.80 8.67 -8.45
N LYS A 150 -3.49 8.81 -9.75
CA LYS A 150 -2.15 9.08 -10.24
C LYS A 150 -1.64 10.42 -9.71
N ARG A 151 -2.46 11.48 -9.77
CA ARG A 151 -2.10 12.78 -9.18
C ARG A 151 -1.89 12.68 -7.67
N ALA A 152 -2.79 12.01 -6.95
CA ALA A 152 -2.63 11.79 -5.51
C ALA A 152 -1.32 11.04 -5.18
N TRP A 153 -0.98 10.01 -5.95
CA TRP A 153 0.28 9.28 -5.82
C TRP A 153 1.50 10.17 -6.06
N GLU A 154 1.47 10.95 -7.15
CA GLU A 154 2.54 11.89 -7.46
C GLU A 154 2.70 12.99 -6.41
N GLU A 155 1.62 13.48 -5.80
CA GLU A 155 1.71 14.50 -4.74
C GLU A 155 2.39 13.97 -3.48
N ILE A 156 2.17 12.69 -3.14
CA ILE A 156 2.89 12.04 -2.06
C ILE A 156 4.37 11.89 -2.44
N ALA A 157 4.67 11.44 -3.66
CA ALA A 157 6.04 11.24 -4.12
C ALA A 157 6.84 12.56 -4.27
N LYS A 158 6.21 13.66 -4.67
CA LYS A 158 6.86 14.96 -4.95
C LYS A 158 7.21 15.75 -3.70
N LYS A 159 6.55 15.54 -2.56
CA LYS A 159 6.72 16.34 -1.34
C LYS A 159 8.04 16.08 -0.57
N ILE A 160 9.05 15.49 -1.21
CA ILE A 160 10.34 15.10 -0.60
C ILE A 160 11.55 15.72 -1.33
N ILE A 161 11.34 16.64 -2.27
CA ILE A 161 12.41 17.48 -2.84
C ILE A 161 12.13 18.95 -2.51
#